data_AF-A0A958J921-F1
#
_entry.id   AF-A0A958J921-F1
#
_cell.length_a   1.000
_cell.length_b   1.000
_cell.length_c   1.000
_cell.angle_alpha   90.00
_cell.angle_beta   90.00
_cell.angle_gamma   90.00
#
_symmetry.space_group_name_H-M   'P 1'
#
loop_
_entity.id
_entity.type
_entity.pdbx_description
1 polymer ?
#
loop_
_entity_poly.entity_id
_entity_poly.type
_entity_poly.pdbx_seq_one_letter_code
_entity_poly.pdbx_strand_id
1 'polypeptide(L)'
;YYVNKYYVEGLGLDPRKALLINCNEIGLPEGKEIVDIWPEHTVDLSLRYRQAVNRQERLQKQVLENIDQWCTEYEQRIRDLGGIGFFLGGIGPDGHIGFNIRGSDL
;
A
#
# COMPACT_ATOMS: atom_id res chain seq x y z
N TYR A 1 -2.58 -8.30 11.71
CA TYR A 1 -2.45 -8.85 13.08
C TYR A 1 -1.56 -7.98 13.96
N TYR A 2 -0.27 -7.82 13.64
CA TYR A 2 0.72 -7.15 14.49
C TYR A 2 0.27 -5.76 14.99
N VAL A 3 -0.15 -4.87 14.08
CA VAL A 3 -0.57 -3.50 14.44
C VAL A 3 -1.73 -3.49 15.43
N ASN A 4 -2.74 -4.32 15.19
CA ASN A 4 -3.90 -4.42 16.08
C ASN A 4 -3.51 -4.87 17.49
N LYS A 5 -2.63 -5.87 17.61
CA LYS A 5 -2.23 -6.42 18.91
C LYS A 5 -1.27 -5.52 19.69
N TYR A 6 -0.21 -5.04 19.04
CA TYR A 6 0.88 -4.37 19.76
C TYR A 6 0.71 -2.86 19.85
N TYR A 7 0.07 -2.22 18.87
CA TYR A 7 -0.17 -0.78 18.90
C TYR A 7 -1.58 -0.45 19.36
N VAL A 8 -2.62 -0.95 18.67
CA VAL A 8 -4.00 -0.56 18.98
C VAL A 8 -4.40 -1.06 20.36
N GLU A 9 -4.33 -2.38 20.60
CA GLU A 9 -4.62 -2.97 21.90
C GLU A 9 -3.55 -2.61 22.95
N GLY A 10 -2.26 -2.77 22.61
CA GLY A 10 -1.16 -2.52 23.53
C GLY A 10 -1.06 -1.09 24.08
N LEU A 11 -1.50 -0.08 23.32
CA LEU A 11 -1.54 1.32 23.77
C LEU A 11 -2.95 1.78 24.21
N GLY A 12 -3.95 0.90 24.18
CA GLY A 12 -5.33 1.22 24.56
C GLY A 12 -6.04 2.19 23.60
N LEU A 13 -5.72 2.17 22.31
CA LEU A 13 -6.35 3.00 21.29
C LEU A 13 -7.73 2.45 20.90
N ASP A 14 -8.70 3.33 20.63
CA ASP A 14 -10.02 2.92 20.12
C ASP A 14 -9.89 2.47 18.66
N PRO A 15 -10.14 1.19 18.33
CA PRO A 15 -9.99 0.67 16.97
C PRO A 15 -10.92 1.37 15.97
N ARG A 16 -12.04 1.95 16.41
CA ARG A 16 -12.96 2.70 15.54
C ARG A 16 -12.40 4.04 15.09
N LYS A 17 -11.35 4.52 15.77
CA LYS A 17 -10.62 5.74 15.42
C LYS A 17 -9.32 5.44 14.67
N ALA A 18 -9.04 4.17 14.37
CA ALA A 18 -7.87 3.75 13.64
C ALA A 18 -8.14 3.75 12.13
N LEU A 19 -7.27 4.43 11.39
CA LEU A 19 -7.19 4.31 9.94
C LEU A 19 -6.09 3.30 9.61
N LEU A 20 -6.46 2.12 9.09
CA LEU A 20 -5.56 0.98 8.89
C LEU A 20 -5.40 0.63 7.39
N ILE A 21 -4.25 0.05 7.06
CA ILE A 21 -3.90 -0.42 5.71
C ILE A 21 -3.90 -1.96 5.72
N ASN A 22 -4.52 -2.57 4.71
CA ASN A 22 -4.47 -4.01 4.46
C ASN A 22 -3.99 -4.28 3.02
N CYS A 23 -2.71 -4.60 2.85
CA CYS A 23 -2.10 -4.77 1.52
C CYS A 23 -2.70 -5.90 0.68
N ASN A 24 -3.44 -6.84 1.28
CA ASN A 24 -4.06 -7.94 0.55
C ASN A 24 -5.35 -7.51 -0.19
N GLU A 25 -5.89 -6.35 0.12
CA GLU A 25 -7.19 -5.87 -0.40
C GLU A 25 -7.04 -4.67 -1.33
N ILE A 26 -5.84 -4.10 -1.45
CA ILE A 26 -5.64 -2.82 -2.15
C ILE A 26 -5.53 -3.05 -3.66
N GLY A 27 -6.48 -2.49 -4.40
CA GLY A 27 -6.44 -2.37 -5.86
C GLY A 27 -6.68 -3.66 -6.65
N LEU A 28 -6.77 -4.82 -5.98
CA LEU A 28 -7.08 -6.10 -6.61
C LEU A 28 -8.57 -6.18 -7.02
N PRO A 29 -8.89 -6.69 -8.22
CA PRO A 29 -10.26 -7.00 -8.60
C PRO A 29 -10.83 -8.11 -7.72
N GLU A 30 -12.14 -8.13 -7.55
CA GLU A 30 -12.84 -9.15 -6.76
C GLU A 30 -12.50 -10.58 -7.26
N GLY A 31 -12.11 -11.46 -6.33
CA GLY A 31 -11.76 -12.85 -6.61
C GLY A 31 -10.42 -13.04 -7.36
N LYS A 32 -9.56 -12.01 -7.39
CA LYS A 32 -8.21 -12.10 -7.95
C LYS A 32 -7.14 -12.00 -6.88
N GLU A 33 -6.12 -12.84 -7.02
CA GLU A 33 -4.92 -12.81 -6.20
C GLU A 33 -3.78 -12.09 -6.95
N ILE A 34 -2.74 -11.65 -6.22
CA ILE A 34 -1.56 -11.01 -6.82
C ILE A 34 -0.93 -11.88 -7.92
N VAL A 35 -0.91 -13.20 -7.73
CA VAL A 35 -0.36 -14.16 -8.71
C VAL A 35 -1.13 -14.18 -10.03
N ASP A 36 -2.43 -13.83 -10.03
CA ASP A 36 -3.21 -13.70 -11.26
C ASP A 36 -2.80 -12.44 -12.06
N ILE A 37 -2.27 -11.43 -11.37
CA ILE A 37 -1.90 -10.13 -11.96
C ILE A 37 -0.42 -10.13 -12.38
N TRP A 38 0.46 -10.63 -11.51
CA TRP A 38 1.90 -10.74 -11.75
C TRP A 38 2.39 -12.18 -11.48
N PRO A 39 2.20 -13.11 -12.43
CA PRO A 39 2.65 -14.50 -12.28
C PRO A 39 4.15 -14.64 -12.02
N GLU A 40 4.95 -13.76 -12.63
CA GLU A 40 6.41 -13.73 -12.49
C GLU A 40 6.89 -12.82 -11.34
N HIS A 41 5.97 -12.38 -10.47
CA HIS A 41 6.24 -11.49 -9.33
C HIS A 41 6.98 -10.18 -9.68
N THR A 42 6.95 -9.78 -10.96
CA THR A 42 7.66 -8.61 -11.47
C THR A 42 6.64 -7.55 -11.88
N VAL A 43 6.73 -6.38 -11.27
CA VAL A 43 5.84 -5.25 -11.55
C VAL A 43 6.51 -4.29 -12.53
N ASP A 44 5.98 -4.17 -13.74
CA ASP A 44 6.41 -3.15 -14.70
C ASP A 44 5.70 -1.81 -14.42
N LEU A 45 6.38 -0.91 -13.71
CA LEU A 45 5.86 0.42 -13.38
C LEU A 45 5.69 1.34 -14.60
N SER A 46 6.31 1.02 -15.75
CA SER A 46 6.12 1.81 -16.97
C SER A 46 4.68 1.77 -17.47
N LEU A 47 3.92 0.71 -17.11
CA LEU A 47 2.49 0.56 -17.42
C LEU A 47 1.62 1.67 -16.83
N ARG A 48 2.10 2.43 -15.84
CA ARG A 48 1.41 3.66 -15.39
C ARG A 48 1.26 4.67 -16.53
N TYR A 49 2.26 4.79 -17.39
CA TYR A 49 2.32 5.84 -18.42
C TYR A 49 2.08 5.32 -19.83
N ARG A 50 2.59 4.13 -20.16
CA ARG A 50 2.46 3.57 -21.51
C ARG A 50 1.11 2.86 -21.71
N GLN A 51 0.81 2.54 -22.97
CA GLN A 51 -0.34 1.72 -23.32
C GLN A 51 -0.04 0.22 -23.12
N ALA A 52 -1.05 -0.51 -22.66
CA ALA A 52 -1.00 -1.96 -22.52
C ALA A 52 -1.19 -2.64 -23.88
N VAL A 53 -0.29 -3.56 -24.23
CA VAL A 53 -0.27 -4.23 -25.55
C VAL A 53 -0.99 -5.57 -25.57
N ASN A 54 -1.23 -6.17 -24.40
CA ASN A 54 -1.90 -7.46 -24.28
C ASN A 54 -2.89 -7.47 -23.11
N ARG A 55 -3.67 -8.57 -22.97
CA ARG A 55 -4.69 -8.69 -21.94
C ARG A 55 -4.11 -8.67 -20.52
N GLN A 56 -2.95 -9.28 -20.32
CA GLN A 56 -2.28 -9.31 -19.02
C GLN A 56 -1.85 -7.91 -18.61
N GLU A 57 -1.22 -7.16 -19.51
CA GLU A 57 -0.81 -5.78 -19.25
C GLU A 57 -1.99 -4.86 -18.97
N ARG A 58 -3.15 -5.08 -19.62
CA ARG A 58 -4.36 -4.31 -19.32
C ARG A 58 -4.82 -4.54 -17.89
N LEU A 59 -4.79 -5.79 -17.44
CA LEU A 59 -5.12 -6.16 -16.07
C LEU A 59 -4.11 -5.56 -15.07
N GLN A 60 -2.80 -5.67 -15.35
CA GLN A 60 -1.75 -5.08 -14.53
C GLN A 60 -1.87 -3.55 -14.44
N LYS A 61 -2.10 -2.88 -15.58
CA LYS A 61 -2.31 -1.43 -15.64
C LYS A 61 -3.53 -1.01 -14.82
N GLN A 62 -4.65 -1.73 -14.96
CA GLN A 62 -5.84 -1.47 -14.16
C GLN A 62 -5.56 -1.59 -12.65
N VAL A 63 -4.82 -2.62 -12.21
CA VAL A 63 -4.46 -2.77 -10.79
C VAL A 63 -3.55 -1.64 -10.32
N LEU A 64 -2.57 -1.22 -11.12
CA LEU A 64 -1.72 -0.07 -10.80
C LEU A 64 -2.55 1.21 -10.62
N GLU A 65 -3.49 1.48 -11.54
CA GLU A 65 -4.40 2.62 -11.46
C GLU A 65 -5.30 2.57 -10.21
N ASN A 66 -5.82 1.39 -9.86
CA ASN A 66 -6.61 1.21 -8.64
C ASN A 66 -5.79 1.46 -7.37
N ILE A 67 -4.53 1.00 -7.34
CA ILE A 67 -3.61 1.24 -6.22
C ILE A 67 -3.33 2.74 -6.10
N ASP A 68 -3.05 3.42 -7.23
CA ASP A 68 -2.76 4.86 -7.25
C ASP A 68 -3.97 5.68 -6.76
N GLN A 69 -5.18 5.29 -7.17
CA GLN A 69 -6.42 5.89 -6.68
C GLN A 69 -6.60 5.66 -5.17
N TRP A 70 -6.42 4.42 -4.69
CA TRP A 70 -6.52 4.09 -3.27
C TRP A 70 -5.52 4.90 -2.43
N CYS A 71 -4.27 5.04 -2.90
CA CYS A 71 -3.26 5.86 -2.23
C CYS A 71 -3.70 7.32 -2.11
N THR A 72 -4.22 7.89 -3.21
CA THR A 72 -4.72 9.27 -3.25
C THR A 72 -5.87 9.48 -2.25
N GLU A 73 -6.83 8.55 -2.23
CA GLU A 73 -7.96 8.60 -1.30
C GLU A 73 -7.53 8.44 0.16
N TYR A 74 -6.57 7.56 0.42
CA TYR A 74 -6.03 7.34 1.76
C TYR A 74 -5.29 8.57 2.29
N GLU A 75 -4.47 9.21 1.44
CA GLU A 75 -3.84 10.49 1.78
C GLU A 75 -4.85 11.59 2.06
N GLN A 76 -5.92 11.66 1.26
CA GLN A 76 -6.97 12.66 1.50
C GLN A 76 -7.65 12.44 2.85
N ARG A 77 -7.96 11.19 3.22
CA ARG A 77 -8.51 10.85 4.55
C ARG A 77 -7.58 11.28 5.69
N ILE A 78 -6.27 11.13 5.52
CA ILE A 78 -5.29 11.62 6.52
C ILE A 78 -5.37 13.15 6.63
N ARG A 79 -5.44 13.87 5.50
CA ARG A 79 -5.56 15.33 5.50
C ARG A 79 -6.87 15.80 6.15
N ASP A 80 -7.97 15.13 5.85
CA ASP A 80 -9.29 15.43 6.42
C ASP A 80 -9.34 15.20 7.94
N LEU A 81 -8.50 14.31 8.46
CA LEU A 81 -8.30 14.06 9.89
C LEU A 81 -7.35 15.07 10.57
N GLY A 82 -6.81 16.04 9.83
CA GLY A 82 -5.90 17.07 10.34
C GLY A 82 -4.41 16.75 10.15
N GLY A 83 -4.06 15.71 9.39
CA GLY A 83 -2.68 15.36 9.06
C GLY A 83 -1.97 14.52 10.14
N ILE A 84 -0.64 14.40 10.00
CA ILE A 84 0.22 13.60 10.90
C ILE A 84 0.94 14.54 11.86
N GLY A 85 0.63 14.45 13.16
CA GLY A 85 1.30 15.24 14.21
C GLY A 85 2.58 14.60 14.74
N PHE A 86 2.67 13.28 14.76
CA PHE A 86 3.86 12.54 15.18
C PHE A 86 3.95 11.21 14.44
N PHE A 87 5.17 10.71 14.31
CA PHE A 87 5.46 9.41 13.71
C PHE A 87 5.98 8.45 14.78
N LEU A 88 5.33 7.30 14.90
CA LEU A 88 5.77 6.18 15.73
C LEU A 88 6.02 4.98 14.82
N GLY A 89 7.26 4.51 14.77
CA GLY A 89 7.65 3.39 13.93
C GLY A 89 8.88 2.67 14.44
N GLY A 90 9.06 1.43 14.00
CA GLY A 90 10.31 0.71 14.19
C GLY A 90 11.39 1.21 13.23
N ILE A 91 12.64 1.07 13.66
CA ILE A 91 13.81 1.24 12.80
C ILE A 91 14.44 -0.14 12.58
N GLY A 92 14.67 -0.49 11.31
CA GLY A 92 15.40 -1.71 10.95
C GLY A 92 16.85 -1.65 11.43
N PRO A 93 17.53 -2.79 11.63
CA PRO A 93 18.93 -2.83 12.04
C PRO A 93 19.89 -2.18 11.01
N ASP A 94 19.45 -2.10 9.76
CA ASP A 94 20.09 -1.40 8.64
C ASP A 94 19.71 0.09 8.53
N GLY A 95 18.85 0.58 9.43
CA GLY A 95 18.36 1.94 9.50
C GLY A 95 17.08 2.22 8.69
N HIS A 96 16.44 1.21 8.09
CA HIS A 96 15.23 1.46 7.29
C HIS A 96 14.03 1.85 8.16
N ILE A 97 13.13 2.65 7.60
CA ILE A 97 11.87 3.05 8.24
C ILE A 97 10.72 2.68 7.30
N GLY A 98 9.83 1.80 7.77
CA GLY A 98 8.77 1.26 6.90
C GLY A 98 9.40 0.54 5.70
N PHE A 99 9.08 0.99 4.49
CA PHE A 99 9.67 0.49 3.24
C PHE A 99 10.79 1.38 2.68
N ASN A 100 11.16 2.45 3.39
CA ASN A 100 12.22 3.36 2.96
C ASN A 100 13.58 2.77 3.34
N ILE A 101 14.26 2.19 2.35
CA ILE A 101 15.60 1.60 2.43
C ILE A 101 16.53 2.40 1.50
N ARG A 102 17.83 2.46 1.80
CA ARG A 102 18.82 3.07 0.89
C ARG A 102 18.77 2.39 -0.49
N GLY A 103 18.68 3.18 -1.57
CA GLY A 103 18.59 2.70 -2.95
C GLY A 103 17.19 2.31 -3.41
N SER A 104 16.14 2.61 -2.63
CA SER A 104 14.73 2.44 -3.04
C SER A 104 14.25 3.49 -4.06
N ASP A 105 15.09 4.47 -4.35
CA ASP A 105 14.92 5.52 -5.36
C ASP A 105 15.51 5.17 -6.73
N LEU A 106 16.26 4.07 -6.85
CA LEU A 106 16.97 3.63 -8.05
C LEU A 106 16.21 2.58 -8.87
#